data_AF-A0AAC8QEK6-F1
#
_entry.id   AF-A0AAC8QEK6-F1
#
_cell.length_a   1.000
_cell.length_b   1.000
_cell.length_c   1.000
_cell.angle_alpha   90.00
_cell.angle_beta   90.00
_cell.angle_gamma   90.00
#
_symmetry.space_group_name_H-M   'P 1'
#
loop_
_entity.id
_entity.type
_entity.pdbx_description
1 polymer ?
#
loop_
_entity_poly.entity_id
_entity_poly.type
_entity_poly.pdbx_seq_one_letter_code
_entity_poly.pdbx_strand_id
1 'polypeptide(L)'
;MALSLLSLSLAVTGCGGVEAEDLAPEEQASSVDHADHADHADEQEIGTTESAVCGYCDNCVLHARCLQPNLPYGLTYWSDKVAIINSNHAHRGCVAMIPTSSVYGHVAYVADVDTAPSPNRITLREANWVGNTCSSRTGTKDGLNIRNYWCPAGSHTSNCSGPL
;
A
#
# COMPACT_ATOMS: atom_id res chain seq x y z
N MET A 1 -56.06 16.25 0.98
CA MET A 1 -54.90 16.01 0.09
C MET A 1 -53.89 17.12 0.34
N ALA A 2 -52.79 16.83 1.04
CA ALA A 2 -51.71 17.79 1.28
C ALA A 2 -50.46 17.27 0.55
N LEU A 3 -49.99 18.01 -0.45
CA LEU A 3 -48.75 17.71 -1.16
C LEU A 3 -47.57 18.16 -0.29
N SER A 4 -46.75 17.20 0.14
CA SER A 4 -45.49 17.44 0.83
C SER A 4 -44.37 17.54 -0.23
N LEU A 5 -43.76 18.72 -0.36
CA LEU A 5 -42.62 18.95 -1.26
C LEU A 5 -41.32 18.67 -0.48
N LEU A 6 -40.72 17.51 -0.71
CA LEU A 6 -39.35 17.24 -0.27
C LEU A 6 -38.38 18.07 -1.11
N SER A 7 -37.67 18.99 -0.47
CA SER A 7 -36.54 19.71 -1.09
C SER A 7 -35.30 18.82 -1.04
N LEU A 8 -34.89 18.29 -2.19
CA LEU A 8 -33.65 17.53 -2.34
C LEU A 8 -32.50 18.51 -2.62
N SER A 9 -31.62 18.70 -1.65
CA SER A 9 -30.41 19.51 -1.82
C SER A 9 -29.32 18.64 -2.44
N LEU A 10 -29.06 18.80 -3.74
CA LEU A 10 -27.86 18.22 -4.37
C LEU A 10 -26.66 19.09 -4.00
N ALA A 11 -25.82 18.59 -3.10
CA ALA A 11 -24.47 19.11 -2.95
C ALA A 11 -23.62 18.60 -4.13
N VAL A 12 -23.34 19.48 -5.09
CA VAL A 12 -22.32 19.24 -6.11
C VAL A 12 -20.96 19.59 -5.49
N THR A 13 -20.23 18.59 -4.99
CA THR A 13 -18.80 18.74 -4.79
C THR A 13 -18.13 18.54 -6.14
N GLY A 14 -17.88 19.66 -6.81
CA GLY A 14 -17.14 19.70 -8.08
C GLY A 14 -15.74 19.11 -7.91
N CYS A 15 -15.43 18.09 -8.70
CA CYS A 15 -14.07 17.69 -9.01
C CYS A 15 -13.55 18.70 -10.03
N GLY A 16 -12.98 19.81 -9.54
CA GLY A 16 -12.37 20.84 -10.37
C GLY A 16 -10.94 20.44 -10.75
N GLY A 17 -10.74 20.08 -12.01
CA GLY A 17 -9.44 20.03 -12.67
C GLY A 17 -9.26 21.25 -13.58
N VAL A 18 -8.12 21.92 -13.46
CA VAL A 18 -7.57 23.03 -14.28
C VAL A 18 -6.26 23.43 -13.57
N GLU A 19 -5.06 23.57 -14.15
CA GLU A 19 -4.50 23.47 -15.51
C GLU A 19 -3.00 23.18 -15.35
N ALA A 20 -2.38 22.69 -16.42
CA ALA A 20 -0.95 22.54 -16.58
C ALA A 20 -0.28 23.90 -16.80
N GLU A 21 0.90 24.10 -16.21
CA GLU A 21 1.88 25.09 -16.67
C GLU A 21 3.28 24.47 -16.66
N ASP A 22 3.74 24.22 -17.88
CA ASP A 22 5.08 23.91 -18.37
C ASP A 22 6.15 24.83 -17.76
N LEU A 23 7.35 24.28 -17.48
CA LEU A 23 8.66 24.96 -17.64
C LEU A 23 9.79 23.97 -17.27
N ALA A 24 10.58 23.58 -18.27
CA ALA A 24 11.92 22.99 -18.16
C ALA A 24 12.86 23.82 -19.08
N PRO A 25 14.16 23.53 -19.25
CA PRO A 25 15.16 22.83 -18.41
C PRO A 25 16.46 23.65 -18.23
N GLU A 26 17.33 23.36 -17.26
CA GLU A 26 18.77 23.66 -17.37
C GLU A 26 19.63 22.51 -16.81
N GLU A 27 20.59 22.08 -17.63
CA GLU A 27 21.63 21.07 -17.38
C GLU A 27 22.65 21.50 -16.31
N GLN A 28 23.38 20.55 -15.70
CA GLN A 28 24.85 20.44 -15.80
C GLN A 28 25.35 19.08 -15.26
N ALA A 29 26.17 18.42 -16.08
CA ALA A 29 26.91 17.20 -15.79
C ALA A 29 28.20 17.47 -14.99
N SER A 30 28.64 16.50 -14.19
CA SER A 30 30.06 16.30 -13.91
C SER A 30 30.35 14.83 -13.54
N SER A 31 31.18 14.22 -14.37
CA SER A 31 31.84 12.92 -14.28
C SER A 31 32.97 12.87 -13.24
N VAL A 32 33.21 11.71 -12.60
CA VAL A 32 34.50 10.97 -12.65
C VAL A 32 34.39 9.55 -12.08
N ASP A 33 35.14 8.65 -12.74
CA ASP A 33 35.24 7.19 -12.65
C ASP A 33 36.19 6.61 -11.56
N HIS A 34 36.24 5.26 -11.54
CA HIS A 34 37.26 4.29 -11.03
C HIS A 34 37.10 3.76 -9.59
N ALA A 35 37.24 2.45 -9.29
CA ALA A 35 37.52 1.25 -10.08
C ALA A 35 37.21 -0.04 -9.28
N ASP A 36 36.95 -1.10 -10.04
CA ASP A 36 37.10 -2.56 -9.83
C ASP A 36 37.47 -3.18 -8.47
N HIS A 37 36.67 -4.18 -8.07
CA HIS A 37 37.22 -5.52 -7.79
C HIS A 37 36.20 -6.64 -8.04
N ALA A 38 36.66 -7.64 -8.81
CA ALA A 38 36.06 -8.94 -9.09
C ALA A 38 35.92 -9.78 -7.80
N ASP A 39 35.32 -10.97 -7.73
CA ASP A 39 34.89 -11.99 -8.67
C ASP A 39 33.98 -12.93 -7.85
N HIS A 40 32.95 -13.51 -8.47
CA HIS A 40 32.51 -14.90 -8.25
C HIS A 40 31.19 -15.15 -8.97
N ALA A 41 31.33 -15.68 -10.18
CA ALA A 41 30.30 -16.41 -10.89
C ALA A 41 29.92 -17.69 -10.12
N ASP A 42 28.62 -17.95 -10.02
CA ASP A 42 28.06 -19.29 -10.15
C ASP A 42 26.67 -19.15 -10.80
N GLU A 43 26.51 -19.87 -11.89
CA GLU A 43 25.46 -19.69 -12.89
C GLU A 43 24.22 -20.54 -12.58
N GLN A 44 23.06 -19.89 -12.72
CA GLN A 44 21.76 -20.39 -13.21
C GLN A 44 21.24 -21.77 -12.74
N GLU A 45 20.19 -21.72 -11.91
CA GLU A 45 19.03 -22.61 -12.11
C GLU A 45 17.77 -21.77 -12.39
N ILE A 46 17.21 -22.01 -13.58
CA ILE A 46 16.05 -21.35 -14.16
C ILE A 46 14.78 -21.77 -13.39
N GLY A 47 14.26 -20.88 -12.56
CA GLY A 47 12.90 -20.97 -12.00
C GLY A 47 11.96 -20.05 -12.77
N THR A 48 11.23 -20.58 -13.75
CA THR A 48 10.21 -19.82 -14.48
C THR A 48 8.97 -19.62 -13.61
N THR A 49 8.75 -18.38 -13.15
CA THR A 49 7.47 -17.64 -13.29
C THR A 49 7.66 -16.22 -12.75
N GLU A 50 7.35 -15.26 -13.60
CA GLU A 50 7.47 -13.83 -13.35
C GLU A 50 6.56 -13.35 -12.22
N SER A 51 7.18 -12.91 -11.13
CA SER A 51 6.72 -11.79 -10.32
C SER A 51 7.95 -11.17 -9.70
N ALA A 52 8.33 -9.97 -10.15
CA ALA A 52 9.42 -9.17 -9.62
C ALA A 52 9.45 -9.23 -8.07
N VAL A 53 10.41 -9.97 -7.49
CA VAL A 53 10.34 -10.41 -6.10
C VAL A 53 10.88 -9.31 -5.19
N CYS A 54 9.98 -8.62 -4.50
CA CYS A 54 10.31 -7.88 -3.31
C CYS A 54 10.89 -8.82 -2.24
N GLY A 55 12.22 -8.94 -2.18
CA GLY A 55 12.94 -9.96 -1.41
C GLY A 55 13.22 -9.66 0.06
N TYR A 56 12.71 -8.54 0.60
CA TYR A 56 12.93 -8.14 1.99
C TYR A 56 12.04 -8.94 2.96
N CYS A 57 12.33 -10.23 3.17
CA CYS A 57 11.52 -11.09 4.05
C CYS A 57 11.77 -10.87 5.56
N ASP A 58 12.78 -10.07 5.92
CA ASP A 58 13.18 -9.72 7.29
C ASP A 58 12.55 -8.40 7.78
N ASN A 59 11.93 -7.62 6.89
CA ASN A 59 11.39 -6.31 7.25
C ASN A 59 10.05 -6.01 6.57
N CYS A 60 9.00 -5.92 7.39
CA CYS A 60 7.64 -5.65 6.93
C CYS A 60 7.51 -4.35 6.11
N VAL A 61 8.22 -3.29 6.50
CA VAL A 61 8.14 -1.98 5.86
C VAL A 61 8.87 -2.00 4.51
N LEU A 62 10.06 -2.60 4.44
CA LEU A 62 10.80 -2.69 3.18
C LEU A 62 10.05 -3.56 2.17
N HIS A 63 9.46 -4.68 2.61
CA HIS A 63 8.65 -5.52 1.74
C HIS A 63 7.39 -4.80 1.24
N ALA A 64 6.63 -4.18 2.15
CA ALA A 64 5.43 -3.44 1.78
C ALA A 64 5.75 -2.27 0.84
N ARG A 65 6.85 -1.55 1.06
CA ARG A 65 7.29 -0.46 0.16
C ARG A 65 7.73 -0.97 -1.20
N CYS A 66 8.38 -2.12 -1.26
CA CYS A 66 8.75 -2.68 -2.55
C CYS A 66 7.48 -3.04 -3.37
N LEU A 67 6.44 -3.58 -2.73
CA LEU A 67 5.15 -3.88 -3.38
C LEU A 67 4.30 -2.64 -3.64
N GLN A 68 4.51 -1.58 -2.85
CA GLN A 68 3.85 -0.27 -2.99
C GLN A 68 4.88 0.86 -2.85
N PRO A 69 5.55 1.24 -3.95
CA PRO A 69 6.68 2.19 -3.93
C PRO A 69 6.36 3.57 -3.37
N ASN A 70 5.09 3.99 -3.39
CA ASN A 70 4.67 5.28 -2.86
C ASN A 70 4.50 5.31 -1.34
N LEU A 71 4.71 4.18 -0.64
CA LEU A 71 4.58 4.11 0.81
C LEU A 71 5.61 5.06 1.49
N PRO A 72 5.17 6.02 2.33
CA PRO A 72 6.06 6.99 2.96
C PRO A 72 7.22 6.35 3.72
N TYR A 73 8.33 7.08 3.83
CA TYR A 73 9.48 6.71 4.66
C TYR A 73 9.21 7.03 6.14
N GLY A 74 10.13 6.61 7.02
CA GLY A 74 10.05 6.91 8.45
C GLY A 74 9.07 6.04 9.24
N LEU A 75 8.66 4.89 8.71
CA LEU A 75 7.68 3.99 9.35
C LEU A 75 8.30 3.03 10.38
N THR A 76 9.17 3.53 11.26
CA THR A 76 9.89 2.67 12.22
C THR A 76 8.96 2.24 13.35
N TYR A 77 8.30 3.18 14.02
CA TYR A 77 7.45 2.92 15.17
C TYR A 77 5.98 2.75 14.78
N TRP A 78 5.18 2.23 15.70
CA TRP A 78 3.73 2.14 15.51
C TRP A 78 3.09 3.53 15.37
N SER A 79 3.58 4.52 16.11
CA SER A 79 3.12 5.92 16.00
C SER A 79 3.25 6.46 14.57
N ASP A 80 4.36 6.18 13.89
CA ASP A 80 4.64 6.67 12.55
C ASP A 80 3.70 6.01 11.53
N LYS A 81 3.44 4.71 11.69
CA LYS A 81 2.50 3.94 10.87
C LYS A 81 1.07 4.43 11.02
N VAL A 82 0.67 4.76 12.26
CA VAL A 82 -0.67 5.30 12.54
C VAL A 82 -0.83 6.69 11.94
N ALA A 83 0.20 7.54 12.01
CA ALA A 83 0.14 8.91 11.52
C ALA A 83 -0.14 9.02 10.02
N ILE A 84 0.22 8.00 9.23
CA ILE A 84 -0.03 7.98 7.79
C ILE A 84 -1.37 7.35 7.40
N ILE A 85 -2.17 6.80 8.32
CA ILE A 85 -3.46 6.20 7.98
C ILE A 85 -4.35 7.24 7.28
N ASN A 86 -4.87 6.90 6.10
CA ASN A 86 -5.76 7.76 5.32
C ASN A 86 -7.01 7.03 4.78
N SER A 87 -7.18 5.74 5.10
CA SER A 87 -8.35 4.97 4.70
C SER A 87 -8.80 4.01 5.80
N ASN A 88 -10.12 3.88 5.96
CA ASN A 88 -10.76 2.82 6.75
C ASN A 88 -11.14 1.59 5.91
N HIS A 89 -11.04 1.66 4.58
CA HIS A 89 -11.41 0.62 3.62
C HIS A 89 -10.17 -0.03 2.99
N ALA A 90 -10.25 -1.36 2.81
CA ALA A 90 -9.21 -2.11 2.11
C ALA A 90 -9.36 -1.92 0.59
N HIS A 91 -8.26 -1.59 -0.08
CA HIS A 91 -8.15 -1.68 -1.54
C HIS A 91 -6.85 -2.40 -1.90
N ARG A 92 -6.88 -3.14 -3.00
CA ARG A 92 -5.66 -3.68 -3.60
C ARG A 92 -4.68 -2.53 -3.84
N GLY A 93 -3.42 -2.73 -3.46
CA GLY A 93 -2.39 -1.70 -3.56
C GLY A 93 -2.19 -0.88 -2.28
N CYS A 94 -3.16 -0.88 -1.35
CA CYS A 94 -2.99 -0.21 -0.05
C CYS A 94 -2.08 -1.02 0.88
N VAL A 95 -1.66 -0.39 1.97
CA VAL A 95 -0.87 -0.99 3.04
C VAL A 95 -1.68 -1.00 4.32
N ALA A 96 -1.92 -2.19 4.86
CA ALA A 96 -2.61 -2.41 6.13
C ALA A 96 -1.67 -2.09 7.31
N MET A 97 -2.18 -1.33 8.28
CA MET A 97 -1.49 -1.02 9.53
C MET A 97 -2.00 -1.95 10.62
N ILE A 98 -1.13 -2.80 11.16
CA ILE A 98 -1.49 -3.88 12.07
C ILE A 98 -0.79 -3.65 13.42
N PRO A 99 -1.53 -3.34 14.51
CA PRO A 99 -0.94 -3.30 15.83
C PRO A 99 -0.46 -4.69 16.26
N THR A 100 0.66 -4.72 16.97
CA THR A 100 1.20 -5.92 17.60
C THR A 100 1.55 -5.59 19.05
N SER A 101 2.10 -6.55 19.80
CA SER A 101 2.66 -6.28 21.13
C SER A 101 3.98 -5.50 21.10
N SER A 102 4.61 -5.35 19.93
CA SER A 102 5.84 -4.59 19.74
C SER A 102 5.55 -3.10 19.54
N VAL A 103 6.44 -2.24 20.04
CA VAL A 103 6.42 -0.79 19.81
C VAL A 103 6.51 -0.41 18.33
N TYR A 104 6.99 -1.33 17.48
CA TYR A 104 7.06 -1.13 16.05
C TYR A 104 5.72 -1.37 15.34
N GLY A 105 4.81 -2.18 15.90
CA GLY A 105 3.65 -2.66 15.14
C GLY A 105 4.06 -3.45 13.88
N HIS A 106 3.19 -3.47 12.87
CA HIS A 106 3.44 -4.18 11.61
C HIS A 106 2.72 -3.49 10.43
N VAL A 107 3.23 -3.71 9.21
CA VAL A 107 2.56 -3.31 7.96
C VAL A 107 2.53 -4.46 6.96
N ALA A 108 1.48 -4.53 6.17
CA ALA A 108 1.31 -5.56 5.15
C ALA A 108 0.69 -4.98 3.87
N TYR A 109 1.14 -5.43 2.70
CA TYR A 109 0.56 -5.03 1.43
C TYR A 109 -0.76 -5.75 1.19
N VAL A 110 -1.81 -5.01 0.81
CA VAL A 110 -3.10 -5.58 0.42
C VAL A 110 -3.00 -6.04 -1.03
N ALA A 111 -2.86 -7.35 -1.21
CA ALA A 111 -2.71 -7.97 -2.53
C ALA A 111 -4.04 -8.16 -3.25
N ASP A 112 -5.10 -8.41 -2.49
CA ASP A 112 -6.46 -8.62 -3.01
C ASP A 112 -7.54 -8.33 -1.96
N VAL A 113 -8.74 -8.00 -2.42
CA VAL A 113 -9.94 -7.80 -1.60
C VAL A 113 -11.12 -8.48 -2.28
N ASP A 114 -11.56 -9.60 -1.71
CA ASP A 114 -12.74 -10.32 -2.13
C ASP A 114 -13.98 -9.74 -1.43
N THR A 115 -14.86 -9.14 -2.22
CA THR A 115 -16.11 -8.50 -1.78
C THR A 115 -17.34 -9.37 -1.97
N ALA A 116 -17.19 -10.61 -2.47
CA ALA A 116 -18.30 -11.56 -2.56
C ALA A 116 -18.78 -12.05 -1.18
N PRO A 117 -17.90 -12.40 -0.21
CA PRO A 117 -18.32 -12.76 1.13
C PRO A 117 -18.63 -11.54 1.99
N SER A 118 -19.55 -11.70 2.94
CA SER A 118 -19.83 -10.71 3.99
C SER A 118 -19.52 -11.31 5.37
N PRO A 119 -18.52 -10.79 6.11
CA PRO A 119 -17.65 -9.66 5.76
C PRO A 119 -16.61 -9.99 4.65
N ASN A 120 -16.15 -8.95 3.96
CA ASN A 120 -15.12 -9.04 2.91
C ASN A 120 -13.86 -9.76 3.41
N ARG A 121 -13.18 -10.46 2.50
CA ARG A 121 -11.89 -11.10 2.77
C ARG A 121 -10.76 -10.30 2.14
N ILE A 122 -9.71 -10.08 2.91
CA ILE A 122 -8.53 -9.32 2.52
C ILE A 122 -7.36 -10.30 2.48
N THR A 123 -6.62 -10.30 1.36
CA THR A 123 -5.38 -11.07 1.24
C THR A 123 -4.20 -10.14 1.37
N LEU A 124 -3.34 -10.43 2.35
CA LEU A 124 -2.13 -9.69 2.66
C LEU A 124 -0.90 -10.40 2.09
N ARG A 125 0.06 -9.64 1.56
CA ARG A 125 1.45 -10.06 1.39
C ARG A 125 2.31 -9.29 2.39
N GLU A 126 3.05 -10.01 3.21
CA GLU A 126 3.78 -9.44 4.32
C GLU A 126 5.12 -10.14 4.53
N ALA A 127 6.03 -9.47 5.24
CA ALA A 127 7.33 -9.99 5.59
C ALA A 127 7.57 -9.83 7.07
N ASN A 128 8.30 -10.76 7.67
CA ASN A 128 8.64 -10.75 9.09
C ASN A 128 7.40 -10.72 10.01
N TRP A 129 6.27 -11.25 9.54
CA TRP A 129 5.15 -11.61 10.41
C TRP A 129 5.50 -12.87 11.20
N VAL A 130 6.04 -13.85 10.49
CA VAL A 130 6.89 -14.90 11.05
C VAL A 130 8.33 -14.51 10.74
N GLY A 131 9.21 -14.60 11.74
CA GLY A 131 10.60 -14.16 11.66
C GLY A 131 11.29 -14.49 10.33
N ASN A 132 11.85 -13.49 9.66
CA ASN A 132 12.61 -13.63 8.41
C ASN A 132 11.89 -14.36 7.26
N THR A 133 10.56 -14.37 7.26
CA THR A 133 9.75 -15.06 6.24
C THR A 133 8.82 -14.08 5.55
N CYS A 134 8.72 -14.20 4.22
CA CYS A 134 7.61 -13.63 3.47
C CYS A 134 6.42 -14.59 3.53
N SER A 135 5.25 -14.09 3.91
CA SER A 135 4.05 -14.89 4.06
C SER A 135 2.84 -14.21 3.43
N SER A 136 1.76 -14.99 3.28
CA SER A 136 0.46 -14.50 2.89
C SER A 136 -0.57 -14.92 3.93
N ARG A 137 -1.47 -14.01 4.30
CA ARG A 137 -2.61 -14.30 5.16
C ARG A 137 -3.88 -13.76 4.53
N THR A 138 -4.97 -14.51 4.66
CA THR A 138 -6.30 -14.09 4.19
C THR A 138 -7.29 -14.17 5.32
N GLY A 139 -8.10 -13.13 5.49
CA GLY A 139 -9.06 -13.04 6.57
C GLY A 139 -9.91 -11.78 6.49
N THR A 140 -10.74 -11.57 7.51
CA THR A 140 -11.50 -10.32 7.66
C THR A 140 -10.59 -9.25 8.25
N LYS A 141 -11.00 -7.97 8.19
CA LYS A 141 -10.24 -6.87 8.81
C LYS A 141 -9.91 -7.17 10.28
N ASP A 142 -10.93 -7.56 11.05
CA ASP A 142 -10.79 -7.88 12.47
C ASP A 142 -9.99 -9.16 12.69
N GLY A 143 -10.23 -10.21 11.88
CA GLY A 143 -9.51 -11.47 11.99
C GLY A 143 -8.01 -11.35 11.68
N LEU A 144 -7.62 -10.37 10.88
CA LEU A 144 -6.22 -10.03 10.59
C LEU A 144 -5.65 -8.96 11.54
N ASN A 145 -6.46 -8.49 12.50
CA ASN A 145 -6.13 -7.40 13.43
C ASN A 145 -5.67 -6.14 12.70
N ILE A 146 -6.29 -5.78 11.57
CA ILE A 146 -5.93 -4.58 10.82
C ILE A 146 -6.60 -3.37 11.46
N ARG A 147 -5.81 -2.39 11.91
CA ARG A 147 -6.35 -1.14 12.44
C ARG A 147 -7.04 -0.34 11.35
N ASN A 148 -6.33 -0.03 10.27
CA ASN A 148 -6.78 0.73 9.10
C ASN A 148 -5.69 0.66 8.01
N TYR A 149 -5.80 1.45 6.95
CA TYR A 149 -4.93 1.39 5.79
C TYR A 149 -4.33 2.76 5.46
N TRP A 150 -3.15 2.73 4.87
CA TRP A 150 -2.69 3.81 4.01
C TRP A 150 -2.85 3.38 2.55
N CYS A 151 -3.39 4.27 1.73
CA CYS A 151 -3.63 4.08 0.32
C CYS A 151 -2.95 5.20 -0.47
N PRO A 152 -2.25 4.91 -1.58
CA PRO A 152 -1.70 5.95 -2.43
C PRO A 152 -2.83 6.78 -3.06
N ALA A 153 -2.50 7.98 -3.53
CA ALA A 153 -3.43 8.80 -4.30
C ALA A 153 -4.00 7.98 -5.49
N GLY A 154 -5.29 8.10 -5.74
CA GLY A 154 -5.99 7.35 -6.79
C GLY A 154 -6.51 5.97 -6.37
N SER A 155 -6.12 5.40 -5.23
CA SER A 155 -6.68 4.11 -4.77
C SER A 155 -8.14 4.19 -4.29
N HIS A 156 -8.61 5.40 -3.96
CA HIS A 156 -9.97 5.63 -3.49
C HIS A 156 -11.02 5.66 -4.62
N THR A 157 -10.61 5.79 -5.88
CA THR A 157 -11.56 6.08 -6.97
C THR A 157 -12.38 4.86 -7.43
N SER A 158 -12.05 3.65 -6.98
CA SER A 158 -12.69 2.44 -7.51
C SER A 158 -13.84 1.89 -6.66
N ASN A 159 -13.95 2.21 -5.36
CA ASN A 159 -14.87 1.49 -4.46
C ASN A 159 -15.54 2.35 -3.36
N CYS A 160 -15.58 3.69 -3.49
CA CYS A 160 -16.30 4.56 -2.52
C CYS A 160 -17.84 4.42 -2.54
N SER A 161 -18.40 3.35 -3.11
CA SER A 161 -19.84 3.08 -3.18
C SER A 161 -20.28 1.82 -2.41
N GLY A 162 -19.43 1.24 -1.56
CA GLY A 162 -19.79 0.09 -0.73
C GLY A 162 -20.51 0.47 0.57
N PRO A 163 -21.57 -0.25 1.01
CA PRO A 163 -22.25 0.03 2.27
C PRO A 163 -21.31 -0.17 3.48
N LEU A 164 -21.50 0.69 4.50
CA LEU A 164 -20.89 0.61 5.83
C LEU A 164 -21.31 -0.66 6.58
#